data_AF-A0A7X7F4C2-F1
#
_entry.id   AF-A0A7X7F4C2-F1
#
_cell.length_a   1.000
_cell.length_b   1.000
_cell.length_c   1.000
_cell.angle_alpha   90.00
_cell.angle_beta   90.00
_cell.angle_gamma   90.00
#
_symmetry.space_group_name_H-M   'P 1'
#
loop_
_entity.id
_entity.type
_entity.pdbx_description
1 polymer ?
#
loop_
_entity_poly.entity_id
_entity_poly.type
_entity_poly.pdbx_seq_one_letter_code
_entity_poly.pdbx_strand_id
1 'polypeptide(L)' 'MGQDRQEVRYEISPDHIRFRTNDSESRFSWDRFLKWKERDGVILLYRSSKFFMIVPVELFEPDAADALRACLRANVTGG' A
#
# COMPACT_ATOMS: atom_id res chain seq x y z
N MET A 1 -16.17 25.22 7.82
CA MET A 1 -15.14 24.54 7.01
C MET A 1 -15.61 23.11 6.83
N GLY A 2 -16.13 22.75 5.66
CA GLY A 2 -16.44 21.34 5.38
C GLY A 2 -15.11 20.61 5.26
N GLN A 3 -14.91 19.54 6.04
CA GLN A 3 -13.85 18.59 5.72
C GLN A 3 -14.28 17.94 4.41
N ASP A 4 -13.73 18.44 3.29
CA ASP A 4 -13.81 17.74 2.02
C ASP A 4 -13.12 16.40 2.22
N ARG A 5 -13.93 15.33 2.29
CA ARG A 5 -13.45 13.98 2.50
C ARG A 5 -12.68 13.61 1.24
N GLN A 6 -11.36 13.73 1.26
CA GLN A 6 -10.53 13.37 0.11
C GLN A 6 -10.82 11.93 -0.29
N GLU A 7 -11.39 11.76 -1.49
CA GLU A 7 -11.61 10.44 -2.07
C GLU A 7 -10.24 9.86 -2.42
N VAL A 8 -9.83 8.80 -1.71
CA VAL A 8 -8.60 8.07 -1.99
C VAL A 8 -8.95 6.92 -2.93
N ARG A 9 -8.45 6.98 -4.16
CA ARG A 9 -8.51 5.88 -5.12
C ARG A 9 -7.20 5.12 -5.09
N TYR A 10 -7.28 3.80 -5.21
CA TYR A 10 -6.10 2.95 -5.28
C TYR A 10 -6.12 2.07 -6.53
N GLU A 11 -4.94 1.74 -7.02
CA GLU A 11 -4.71 0.76 -8.09
C GLU A 11 -3.59 -0.17 -7.65
N ILE A 12 -3.86 -1.47 -7.68
CA ILE A 12 -2.90 -2.52 -7.38
C ILE A 12 -2.56 -3.20 -8.70
N SER A 13 -1.28 -3.24 -9.03
CA SER A 13 -0.75 -3.90 -10.23
C SER A 13 0.40 -4.83 -9.86
N PRO A 14 0.76 -5.78 -10.74
CA PRO A 14 1.87 -6.69 -10.48
C PRO A 14 3.21 -6.00 -10.19
N ASP A 15 3.41 -4.76 -10.67
CA ASP A 15 4.66 -4.01 -10.54
C ASP A 15 4.63 -2.87 -9.51
N HIS A 16 3.44 -2.33 -9.20
CA HIS A 16 3.30 -1.18 -8.31
C HIS A 16 1.94 -1.12 -7.59
N ILE A 17 1.90 -0.30 -6.54
CA ILE A 17 0.66 0.29 -6.01
C ILE A 17 0.64 1.78 -6.28
N ARG A 18 -0.53 2.29 -6.63
CA ARG A 18 -0.78 3.71 -6.85
C ARG A 18 -1.92 4.16 -5.95
N PHE A 19 -1.70 5.27 -5.26
CA PHE A 19 -2.71 5.99 -4.50
C PHE A 19 -2.93 7.33 -5.19
N ARG A 20 -4.19 7.70 -5.40
CA ARG A 20 -4.58 8.96 -6.01
C ARG A 20 -5.64 9.63 -5.16
N THR A 21 -5.37 10.88 -4.80
CA THR A 21 -6.35 11.79 -4.21
C THR A 21 -6.72 12.87 -5.25
N ASN A 22 -7.65 13.76 -4.90
CA ASN A 22 -8.03 14.88 -5.77
C ASN A 22 -6.84 15.80 -6.10
N ASP A 23 -5.88 15.91 -5.18
CA ASP A 23 -4.78 16.89 -5.25
C ASP A 23 -3.41 16.25 -5.52
N SER A 24 -3.29 14.93 -5.39
CA SER A 24 -1.98 14.28 -5.44
C SER A 24 -2.06 12.84 -5.88
N GLU A 25 -0.93 12.36 -6.39
CA GLU A 25 -0.74 10.98 -6.80
C GLU A 25 0.59 10.47 -6.28
N SER A 26 0.57 9.25 -5.76
CA SER A 26 1.76 8.53 -5.32
C SER A 26 1.78 7.15 -5.95
N ARG A 27 2.90 6.79 -6.58
CA ARG A 27 3.14 5.47 -7.14
C ARG A 27 4.37 4.85 -6.47
N PHE A 28 4.21 3.62 -5.99
CA PHE A 28 5.26 2.87 -5.33
C PHE A 28 5.45 1.53 -6.02
N SER A 29 6.59 1.39 -6.70
CA SER A 29 7.00 0.12 -7.28
C SER A 29 7.43 -0.86 -6.19
N TRP A 30 7.13 -2.14 -6.39
CA TRP A 30 7.41 -3.17 -5.38
C TRP A 30 8.90 -3.37 -5.11
N ASP A 31 9.75 -3.15 -6.12
CA ASP A 31 11.22 -3.26 -6.02
C ASP A 31 11.84 -2.33 -4.96
N ARG A 32 11.11 -1.27 -4.57
CA ARG A 32 11.59 -0.29 -3.59
C ARG A 32 11.41 -0.74 -2.15
N PHE A 33 10.74 -1.86 -1.91
CA PHE A 33 10.49 -2.38 -0.59
C PHE A 33 11.39 -3.58 -0.31
N LEU A 34 12.05 -3.56 0.84
CA LEU A 34 12.94 -4.63 1.29
C LEU A 34 12.18 -5.75 2.00
N LYS A 35 11.08 -5.40 2.68
CA LYS A 35 10.22 -6.33 3.40
C LYS A 35 8.86 -5.69 3.67
N TRP A 36 7.89 -6.51 4.00
CA TRP A 36 6.60 -6.06 4.50
C TRP A 36 6.17 -6.85 5.73
N LYS A 37 5.29 -6.28 6.54
CA LYS A 37 4.65 -6.94 7.69
C LYS A 37 3.19 -6.54 7.79
N GLU A 38 2.35 -7.45 8.27
CA GLU A 38 0.95 -7.16 8.57
C GLU A 38 0.72 -7.24 10.09
N ARG A 39 0.13 -6.19 10.67
CA ARG A 39 -0.18 -6.07 12.09
C ARG A 39 -1.44 -5.23 12.27
N ASP A 40 -2.36 -5.66 13.12
CA ASP A 40 -3.51 -4.85 13.57
C ASP A 40 -4.27 -4.12 12.44
N GLY A 41 -4.56 -4.83 11.33
CA GLY A 41 -5.31 -4.24 10.20
C GLY A 41 -4.50 -3.27 9.32
N VAL A 42 -3.19 -3.18 9.50
CA VAL A 42 -2.30 -2.38 8.64
C VAL A 42 -1.18 -3.23 8.04
N ILE A 43 -0.76 -2.85 6.85
CA ILE A 43 0.43 -3.37 6.18
C ILE A 43 1.55 -2.33 6.28
N LEU A 44 2.69 -2.75 6.82
CA LEU A 44 3.91 -1.97 6.93
C LEU A 44 4.84 -2.32 5.77
N LEU A 45 5.10 -1.37 4.87
CA LEU A 45 6.01 -1.53 3.73
C LEU A 45 7.35 -0.86 4.01
N TYR A 46 8.41 -1.64 4.23
CA TYR A 46 9.73 -1.12 4.62
C TYR A 46 10.58 -0.82 3.39
N ARG A 47 10.98 0.44 3.21
CA ARG A 47 11.94 0.87 2.18
C ARG A 47 13.39 0.80 2.67
N SER A 48 13.57 0.78 3.99
CA SER A 48 14.85 0.58 4.67
C SER A 48 14.62 0.03 6.07
N SER A 49 15.69 -0.20 6.84
CA SER A 49 15.58 -0.60 8.25
C SER A 49 14.92 0.46 9.15
N LYS A 50 14.92 1.74 8.74
CA LYS A 50 14.40 2.87 9.52
C LYS A 50 13.13 3.51 8.97
N PHE A 51 12.82 3.28 7.70
CA PHE A 51 11.70 3.94 7.01
C PHE A 51 10.70 2.90 6.49
N PHE A 52 9.44 3.07 6.88
CA PHE A 52 8.32 2.28 6.41
C PHE A 52 7.12 3.17 6.09
N MET A 53 6.23 2.64 5.26
CA MET A 53 4.93 3.21 4.96
C MET A 53 3.86 2.35 5.63
N ILE A 54 2.83 3.01 6.16
CA ILE A 54 1.66 2.35 6.72
C ILE A 54 0.57 2.38 5.66
N VAL A 55 0.05 1.20 5.34
CA VAL A 55 -1.06 1.00 4.40
C VAL A 55 -2.21 0.37 5.18
N PRO A 56 -3.24 1.16 5.58
CA PRO A 56 -4.38 0.63 6.29
C PRO A 56 -5.18 -0.32 5.39
N VAL A 57 -5.37 -1.57 5.81
CA VAL A 57 -6.06 -2.60 5.03
C VAL A 57 -7.56 -2.29 4.94
N GLU A 58 -8.13 -1.61 5.94
CA GLU A 58 -9.53 -1.18 5.97
C GLU A 58 -9.92 -0.21 4.86
N LEU A 59 -8.96 0.41 4.17
CA LEU A 59 -9.22 1.28 3.03
C LEU A 59 -9.47 0.50 1.73
N PHE A 60 -9.20 -0.80 1.73
CA PHE A 60 -9.34 -1.65 0.55
C PHE A 60 -10.58 -2.53 0.68
N GLU A 61 -11.24 -2.73 -0.45
CA GLU A 61 -12.20 -3.83 -0.60
C GLU A 61 -11.50 -5.19 -0.30
N PRO A 62 -12.22 -6.19 0.22
CA PRO A 62 -11.63 -7.47 0.61
C PRO A 62 -10.77 -8.12 -0.49
N ASP A 63 -11.27 -8.19 -1.72
CA ASP A 63 -10.53 -8.72 -2.87
C ASP A 63 -9.27 -7.91 -3.21
N ALA A 64 -9.32 -6.59 -3.01
CA ALA A 64 -8.18 -5.71 -3.24
C ALA A 64 -7.10 -5.90 -2.17
N ALA A 65 -7.49 -6.08 -0.90
CA ALA A 65 -6.55 -6.39 0.16
C ALA A 65 -5.80 -7.72 -0.11
N ASP A 66 -6.49 -8.75 -0.58
CA ASP A 66 -5.86 -10.01 -0.95
C ASP A 66 -4.98 -9.91 -2.20
N ALA A 67 -5.38 -9.11 -3.20
CA ALA A 67 -4.54 -8.80 -4.36
C ALA A 67 -3.24 -8.08 -3.95
N LEU A 68 -3.32 -7.13 -3.01
CA LEU A 68 -2.15 -6.44 -2.45
C LEU A 68 -1.20 -7.43 -1.77
N ARG A 69 -1.73 -8.28 -0.88
CA ARG A 69 -0.94 -9.32 -0.21
C ARG A 69 -0.28 -10.27 -1.21
N ALA A 70 -0.99 -10.66 -2.27
CA ALA A 70 -0.46 -11.52 -3.32
C ALA A 70 0.71 -10.83 -4.06
N CYS A 71 0.57 -9.57 -4.44
CA CYS A 71 1.63 -8.79 -5.08
C CYS A 71 2.86 -8.64 -4.17
N LEU A 72 2.64 -8.38 -2.88
CA LEU A 72 3.72 -8.27 -1.89
C LEU A 72 4.45 -9.61 -1.70
N ARG A 73 3.74 -10.73 -1.60
CA ARG A 73 4.37 -12.06 -1.52
C ARG A 73 5.19 -12.41 -2.76
N ALA A 74 4.73 -12.00 -3.95
CA ALA A 74 5.41 -12.29 -5.20
C ALA A 74 6.66 -11.44 -5.42
N ASN A 75 6.63 -10.17 -5.01
CA ASN A 75 7.65 -9.19 -5.37
C ASN A 75 8.55 -8.72 -4.22
N VAL A 76 8.11 -8.90 -2.96
CA VAL A 76 8.80 -8.41 -1.77
C VAL A 76 9.08 -9.58 -0.85
N THR A 77 10.34 -9.94 -0.70
CA THR A 77 10.77 -11.05 0.15
C THR A 77 10.27 -10.85 1.59
N GLY A 78 9.47 -11.79 2.09
CA GLY A 78 9.05 -11.83 3.48
C GLY A 78 10.28 -12.08 4.36
N GLY A 79 10.59 -11.12 5.23
CA GLY A 79 11.64 -11.25 6.23
C GLY A 79 11.10 -11.70 7.57
#